data_AF-W2TNL8-F1
#
_entry.id   AF-W2TNL8-F1
#
_cell.length_a   1.000
_cell.length_b   1.000
_cell.length_c   1.000
_cell.angle_alpha   90.00
_cell.angle_beta   90.00
_cell.angle_gamma   90.00
#
_symmetry.space_group_name_H-M   'P 1'
#
loop_
_entity.id
_entity.type
_entity.pdbx_description
1 polymer ?
#
loop_
_entity_poly.entity_id
_entity_poly.type
_entity_poly.pdbx_seq_one_letter_code
_entity_poly.pdbx_strand_id
1 'polypeptide(L)'
;MLWLGAVAAHYNCGGIIPAPMKKQIVDLHNELRGKLKNGEVDGEKRKLPRAKNMPQLEWDCGLESEAVKRCSNGRINVNLLGTAGYNDDTILRQS
;
A
#
# COMPACT_ATOMS: atom_id res chain seq x y z
N MET A 1 -20.62 -2.00 -27.54
CA MET A 1 -20.88 -3.03 -26.51
C MET A 1 -20.53 -2.45 -25.15
N LEU A 2 -21.49 -2.48 -24.23
CA LEU A 2 -21.39 -1.94 -22.87
C LEU A 2 -20.55 -2.85 -21.97
N TRP A 3 -19.47 -2.34 -21.39
CA TRP A 3 -18.78 -2.94 -20.25
C TRP A 3 -18.50 -1.84 -19.20
N LEU A 4 -19.57 -1.37 -18.56
CA LEU A 4 -19.50 -0.46 -17.39
C LEU A 4 -19.96 -1.20 -16.13
N GLY A 5 -19.34 -2.34 -15.78
CA GLY A 5 -19.92 -3.18 -14.72
C GLY A 5 -18.99 -4.01 -13.82
N ALA A 6 -17.67 -4.05 -14.03
CA ALA A 6 -16.84 -5.05 -13.33
C ALA A 6 -15.80 -4.50 -12.34
N VAL A 7 -15.69 -3.18 -12.14
CA VAL A 7 -14.68 -2.62 -11.21
C VAL A 7 -15.20 -2.50 -9.77
N ALA A 8 -16.52 -2.51 -9.56
CA ALA A 8 -17.13 -2.19 -8.26
C ALA A 8 -17.04 -3.31 -7.22
N ALA A 9 -16.95 -4.58 -7.64
CA ALA A 9 -17.00 -5.72 -6.70
C ALA A 9 -15.70 -5.87 -5.87
N HIS A 10 -14.55 -5.50 -6.42
CA HIS A 10 -13.24 -5.73 -5.80
C HIS A 10 -12.93 -4.75 -4.63
N TYR A 11 -13.68 -3.65 -4.53
CA TYR A 11 -13.45 -2.60 -3.52
C TYR A 11 -14.55 -2.54 -2.44
N ASN A 12 -15.55 -3.43 -2.51
CA ASN A 12 -16.68 -3.42 -1.59
C ASN A 12 -16.38 -4.21 -0.31
N CYS A 13 -15.65 -3.59 0.61
CA CYS A 13 -15.24 -4.22 1.88
C CYS A 13 -16.16 -3.89 3.08
N GLY A 14 -17.25 -3.14 2.87
CA GLY A 14 -18.14 -2.68 3.96
C GLY A 14 -17.48 -1.78 5.02
N GLY A 15 -16.20 -1.42 4.83
CA GLY A 15 -15.39 -0.63 5.76
C GLY A 15 -15.53 0.88 5.57
N ILE A 16 -14.82 1.63 6.41
CA ILE A 16 -14.85 3.10 6.44
C ILE A 16 -14.16 3.77 5.25
N ILE A 17 -13.32 3.04 4.52
CA ILE A 17 -12.57 3.58 3.38
C ILE A 17 -13.47 3.56 2.13
N PRO A 18 -13.69 4.69 1.43
CA PRO A 18 -14.49 4.70 0.20
C PRO A 18 -13.80 3.98 -0.96
N ALA A 19 -14.57 3.27 -1.79
CA ALA A 19 -14.08 2.57 -2.99
C ALA A 19 -13.15 3.41 -3.91
N PRO A 20 -13.45 4.69 -4.25
CA PRO A 20 -12.54 5.49 -5.07
C PRO A 20 -11.18 5.73 -4.40
N MET A 21 -11.14 5.86 -3.07
CA MET A 21 -9.89 6.02 -2.33
C MET A 21 -9.05 4.75 -2.36
N LYS A 22 -9.69 3.57 -2.22
CA LYS A 22 -9.02 2.27 -2.35
C LYS A 22 -8.35 2.12 -3.71
N LYS A 23 -9.08 2.49 -4.78
CA LYS A 23 -8.55 2.49 -6.13
C LYS A 23 -7.35 3.43 -6.28
N GLN A 24 -7.44 4.66 -5.77
CA GLN A 24 -6.33 5.62 -5.80
C GLN A 24 -5.09 5.07 -5.09
N ILE A 25 -5.25 4.42 -3.94
CA ILE A 25 -4.15 3.81 -3.19
C ILE A 25 -3.49 2.71 -4.02
N VAL A 26 -4.26 1.77 -4.58
CA VAL A 26 -3.71 0.67 -5.40
C VAL A 26 -3.03 1.19 -6.66
N ASP A 27 -3.67 2.13 -7.36
CA ASP A 27 -3.14 2.73 -8.59
C ASP A 27 -1.80 3.42 -8.33
N LEU A 28 -1.69 4.22 -7.27
CA LEU A 28 -0.45 4.90 -6.89
C LEU A 28 0.67 3.89 -6.58
N HIS A 29 0.39 2.86 -5.79
CA HIS A 29 1.38 1.83 -5.48
C HIS A 29 1.85 1.10 -6.74
N ASN A 30 0.93 0.76 -7.63
CA ASN A 30 1.25 0.07 -8.88
C ASN A 30 2.03 0.95 -9.85
N GLU A 31 1.77 2.26 -9.89
CA GLU A 31 2.56 3.22 -10.66
C GLU A 31 4.00 3.27 -10.16
N LEU A 32 4.20 3.45 -8.85
CA LEU A 32 5.53 3.52 -8.24
C LEU A 32 6.31 2.20 -8.40
N ARG A 33 5.62 1.06 -8.21
CA ARG A 33 6.18 -0.28 -8.47
C ARG A 33 6.54 -0.46 -9.94
N GLY A 34 5.76 0.10 -10.86
CA GLY A 34 6.07 0.12 -12.29
C GLY A 34 7.37 0.85 -12.60
N LYS A 35 7.53 2.07 -12.07
CA LYS A 35 8.77 2.86 -12.20
C LYS A 35 9.97 2.10 -11.61
N LEU A 36 9.81 1.46 -10.46
CA LEU A 36 10.86 0.67 -9.83
C LEU A 36 11.23 -0.58 -10.65
N LYS A 37 10.23 -1.29 -11.19
CA LYS A 37 10.41 -2.43 -12.09
C LYS A 37 11.15 -2.05 -13.38
N ASN A 38 11.11 -0.79 -13.79
CA ASN A 38 11.87 -0.30 -14.95
C ASN A 38 13.24 0.27 -14.57
N GLY A 39 13.56 0.39 -13.28
CA GLY A 39 14.79 1.03 -12.81
C GLY A 39 14.77 2.55 -13.03
N GLU A 40 13.59 3.16 -12.99
CA GLU A 40 13.41 4.60 -13.22
C GLU A 40 13.50 5.42 -11.93
N VAL A 41 13.35 4.78 -10.77
CA VAL A 41 13.33 5.42 -9.45
C VAL A 41 14.73 5.79 -9.01
N ASP A 42 14.92 7.04 -8.63
CA ASP A 42 16.18 7.53 -8.07
C ASP A 42 16.32 7.11 -6.59
N GLY A 43 17.47 6.56 -6.25
CA GLY A 43 17.92 6.41 -4.86
C GLY A 43 18.92 7.53 -4.51
N GLU A 44 19.46 7.48 -3.29
CA GLU A 44 20.34 8.54 -2.76
C GLU A 44 21.55 8.87 -3.66
N LYS A 45 22.18 7.83 -4.27
CA LYS A 45 23.40 7.98 -5.07
C LYS A 45 23.25 7.55 -6.53
N ARG A 46 22.24 6.73 -6.82
CA ARG A 46 22.00 6.12 -8.13
C ARG A 46 20.57 5.63 -8.21
N LYS A 47 20.11 5.33 -9.43
CA LYS A 47 18.84 4.64 -9.64
C LYS A 47 18.78 3.32 -8.87
N LEU A 48 17.62 3.05 -8.28
CA LEU A 48 17.33 1.78 -7.65
C LEU A 48 17.42 0.64 -8.67
N PRO A 49 17.91 -0.54 -8.25
CA PRO A 49 18.05 -1.66 -9.15
C PRO A 49 16.69 -2.10 -9.69
N ARG A 50 16.68 -2.46 -10.97
CA ARG A 50 15.50 -2.98 -11.64
C ARG A 50 15.01 -4.27 -10.96
N ALA A 51 13.72 -4.33 -10.63
CA ALA A 51 13.11 -5.56 -10.12
C ALA A 51 12.77 -6.54 -11.26
N LYS A 52 13.25 -7.79 -11.18
CA LYS A 52 12.95 -8.84 -12.17
C LYS A 52 11.51 -9.33 -12.08
N ASN A 53 10.97 -9.43 -10.86
CA ASN A 53 9.60 -9.87 -10.61
C ASN A 53 8.91 -8.91 -9.64
N MET A 54 7.99 -8.10 -10.15
CA MET A 54 7.23 -7.13 -9.36
C MET A 54 5.78 -7.13 -9.85
N PRO A 55 4.93 -8.02 -9.30
CA PRO A 55 3.53 -8.10 -9.69
C PRO A 55 2.75 -6.86 -9.23
N GLN A 56 1.64 -6.61 -9.89
CA GLN A 56 0.69 -5.58 -9.47
C GLN A 56 -0.01 -6.01 -8.18
N LEU A 57 -0.31 -5.02 -7.35
CA LEU A 57 -1.11 -5.18 -6.16
C LEU A 57 -2.59 -5.07 -6.49
N GLU A 58 -3.36 -5.78 -5.69
CA GLU A 58 -4.82 -5.75 -5.65
C GLU A 58 -5.25 -5.33 -4.24
N TRP A 59 -6.48 -4.84 -4.11
CA TRP A 59 -6.99 -4.46 -2.80
C TRP A 59 -7.50 -5.69 -2.06
N ASP A 60 -7.12 -5.81 -0.80
CA ASP A 60 -7.59 -6.90 0.06
C ASP A 60 -8.35 -6.33 1.25
N CYS A 61 -9.60 -6.77 1.41
CA CYS A 61 -10.47 -6.31 2.49
C CYS A 61 -10.01 -6.75 3.89
N GLY A 62 -9.28 -7.87 4.00
CA GLY A 62 -8.68 -8.33 5.25
C GLY A 62 -7.54 -7.41 5.69
N LEU A 63 -6.67 -7.04 4.76
CA LEU A 63 -5.61 -6.06 4.99
C LEU A 63 -6.18 -4.66 5.32
N GLU A 64 -7.27 -4.24 4.68
CA GLU A 64 -8.00 -3.01 5.06
C GLU A 64 -8.47 -3.07 6.52
N SER A 65 -9.11 -4.17 6.93
CA SER A 65 -9.60 -4.34 8.30
C SER A 65 -8.47 -4.26 9.32
N GLU A 66 -7.34 -4.89 9.03
CA GLU A 66 -6.17 -4.85 9.91
C GLU A 66 -5.55 -3.44 9.97
N ALA A 67 -5.46 -2.73 8.84
CA ALA A 67 -4.99 -1.35 8.82
C ALA A 67 -5.90 -0.43 9.66
N VAL A 68 -7.23 -0.57 9.53
CA VAL A 68 -8.19 0.19 10.34
C VAL A 68 -8.05 -0.13 11.83
N LYS A 69 -7.89 -1.41 12.21
CA LYS A 69 -7.67 -1.79 13.62
C LYS A 69 -6.42 -1.14 14.22
N ARG A 70 -5.36 -0.98 13.42
CA ARG A 70 -4.10 -0.36 13.86
C ARG A 70 -4.17 1.16 13.92
N CYS A 71 -5.03 1.76 13.11
CA CYS A 71 -5.31 3.19 13.13
C CYS A 71 -6.38 3.53 14.19
N SER A 72 -5.94 3.86 15.41
CA SER A 72 -6.83 4.25 16.51
C SER A 72 -6.64 5.73 16.86
N ASN A 73 -7.70 6.53 16.82
CA ASN A 73 -7.70 7.96 17.18
C ASN A 73 -6.60 8.78 16.47
N GLY A 74 -6.36 8.53 15.19
CA GLY A 74 -5.32 9.22 14.42
C GLY A 74 -3.88 8.82 14.78
N ARG A 75 -3.70 7.77 15.59
CA ARG A 75 -2.40 7.19 15.93
C ARG A 75 -2.32 5.76 15.40
N ILE A 76 -1.17 5.39 14.86
CA ILE A 76 -0.90 4.02 14.42
C ILE A 76 -0.24 3.27 15.59
N ASN A 77 -0.81 2.13 16.00
CA ASN A 77 -0.15 1.26 16.97
C ASN A 77 0.96 0.45 16.26
N VAL A 78 2.22 0.79 16.55
CA VAL A 78 3.42 0.15 15.99
C VAL A 78 4.03 -0.93 16.90
N ASN A 79 3.42 -1.24 18.05
CA ASN A 79 4.01 -2.17 19.04
C ASN A 79 4.16 -3.59 18.50
N LEU A 80 3.30 -3.98 17.55
CA LEU A 80 3.42 -5.25 16.84
C LEU A 80 4.64 -5.29 15.90
N LEU A 81 5.02 -4.16 15.30
CA LEU A 81 6.18 -4.09 14.41
C LEU A 81 7.48 -4.23 15.20
N GLY A 82 7.57 -3.58 16.36
CA GLY A 82 8.73 -3.72 17.26
C GLY A 82 8.91 -5.14 17.81
N THR A 83 7.81 -5.83 18.15
CA THR A 83 7.86 -7.23 18.63
C THR A 83 8.09 -8.24 17.51
N ALA A 84 7.71 -7.93 16.27
CA ALA A 84 7.97 -8.74 15.08
C ALA A 84 9.32 -8.45 14.40
N GLY A 85 10.14 -7.54 14.96
CA GLY A 85 11.45 -7.18 14.40
C GLY A 85 11.40 -6.32 13.13
N TYR A 86 10.25 -5.72 12.83
CA TYR A 86 10.10 -4.77 11.72
C TYR A 86 10.48 -3.35 12.19
N ASN A 87 11.60 -2.86 11.67
CA ASN A 87 12.06 -1.50 11.90
C ASN A 87 11.21 -0.56 11.04
N ASP A 88 10.23 0.09 11.66
CA ASP A 88 9.49 1.18 11.01
C ASP A 88 10.29 2.48 11.14
N ASP A 89 10.29 3.30 10.08
CA ASP A 89 11.00 4.59 10.00
C ASP A 89 10.58 5.57 11.12
N THR A 90 9.44 5.34 11.76
CA THR A 90 8.97 6.10 12.93
C THR A 90 9.77 5.77 14.19
N ILE A 91 10.37 4.57 14.31
CA ILE A 91 11.24 4.19 15.45
C ILE A 91 12.61 4.89 15.35
N LEU A 92 13.12 5.11 14.14
CA LEU A 92 14.42 5.78 13.93
C LEU A 92 14.37 7.31 14.04
N ARG A 93 13.18 7.92 14.07
CA ARG A 93 13.01 9.39 14.15
C ARG A 93 12.62 9.91 15.54
N GLN A 94 12.55 9.06 16.56
CA GLN A 94 12.28 9.46 17.94
C GLN A 94 13.54 9.59 18.82
N SER A 95 14.73 9.74 18.22
CA SER A 95 15.97 10.06 18.94
C SER A 95 16.34 11.54 18.85
#